data_AF-A0A3Q8J5B3-F1
#
_entry.id   AF-A0A3Q8J5B3-F1
#
_cell.length_a   1.000
_cell.length_b   1.000
_cell.length_c   1.000
_cell.angle_alpha   90.00
_cell.angle_beta   90.00
_cell.angle_gamma   90.00
#
_symmetry.space_group_name_H-M   'P 1'
#
loop_
_entity.id
_entity.type
_entity.pdbx_description
1 polymer ?
#
loop_
_entity_poly.entity_id
_entity_poly.type
_entity_poly.pdbx_seq_one_letter_code
_entity_poly.pdbx_strand_id
1 'polypeptide(L)'
;MTLLMYLLMFSWIFALVAVASNPSPYFAALGLVVVAGSGCGVLIAHGGPFLSLVLFLIYLGGMLVVFAYSAALAAEPHPETWGSEPVLIYVVVYLLGVVGAAVLVGGGWYEASWVPADELSEFSMFRGDMGGVAFMYSLGGGMLVIGAWVLLLTLFVVLELTRGLSRGTLRVV
;
A
#
# COMPACT_ATOMS: atom_id res chain seq x y z
N MET A 1 -1.38 -12.05 -20.75
CA MET A 1 -1.25 -11.88 -19.29
C MET A 1 0.14 -11.41 -18.88
N THR A 2 1.21 -11.96 -19.44
CA THR A 2 2.61 -11.60 -19.11
C THR A 2 2.93 -10.10 -19.27
N LEU A 3 2.68 -9.49 -20.44
CA LEU A 3 2.99 -8.06 -20.65
C LEU A 3 2.22 -7.13 -19.71
N LEU A 4 0.93 -7.41 -19.46
CA LEU A 4 0.13 -6.63 -18.50
C LEU A 4 0.75 -6.70 -17.10
N MET A 5 1.17 -7.88 -16.67
CA MET A 5 1.81 -8.06 -15.36
C MET A 5 3.16 -7.37 -15.26
N TYR A 6 3.98 -7.41 -16.32
CA TYR A 6 5.22 -6.63 -16.38
C TYR A 6 4.95 -5.13 -16.27
N LEU A 7 3.96 -4.61 -16.99
CA LEU A 7 3.57 -3.20 -16.91
C LEU A 7 3.07 -2.84 -15.51
N LEU A 8 2.25 -3.68 -14.90
CA LEU A 8 1.74 -3.46 -13.54
C LEU A 8 2.88 -3.45 -12.52
N MET A 9 3.79 -4.42 -12.56
CA MET A 9 4.93 -4.48 -11.63
C MET A 9 5.91 -3.33 -11.83
N PHE A 10 6.18 -2.95 -13.07
CA PHE A 10 6.99 -1.78 -13.37
C PHE A 10 6.31 -0.51 -12.83
N SER A 11 5.02 -0.31 -13.14
CA SER A 11 4.25 0.84 -12.62
C SER A 11 4.23 0.88 -11.09
N TRP A 12 4.14 -0.29 -10.43
CA TRP A 12 4.16 -0.43 -8.98
C TRP A 12 5.50 0.01 -8.39
N ILE A 13 6.62 -0.44 -8.98
CA ILE A 13 7.98 -0.04 -8.56
C ILE A 13 8.20 1.47 -8.75
N PHE A 14 7.83 2.03 -9.91
CA PHE A 14 7.99 3.46 -10.16
C PHE A 14 7.13 4.30 -9.21
N ALA A 15 5.91 3.87 -8.93
CA ALA A 15 5.03 4.54 -7.98
C ALA A 15 5.58 4.47 -6.55
N LEU A 16 6.18 3.34 -6.14
CA LEU A 16 6.85 3.22 -4.84
C LEU A 16 8.06 4.15 -4.74
N VAL A 17 8.88 4.25 -5.80
CA VAL A 17 10.01 5.18 -5.86
C VAL A 17 9.51 6.63 -5.74
N ALA A 18 8.43 6.99 -6.44
CA ALA A 18 7.85 8.33 -6.38
C ALA A 18 7.31 8.70 -4.98
N VAL A 19 6.90 7.72 -4.18
CA VAL A 19 6.48 7.93 -2.79
C VAL A 19 7.70 7.97 -1.86
N ALA A 20 8.67 7.06 -2.06
CA ALA A 20 9.88 6.95 -1.25
C ALA A 20 10.82 8.15 -1.40
N SER A 21 10.79 8.85 -2.54
CA SER A 21 11.52 10.10 -2.75
C SER A 21 11.04 11.28 -1.91
N ASN A 22 10.07 11.03 -1.02
CA ASN A 22 9.54 11.96 -0.03
C ASN A 22 9.14 13.34 -0.59
N PRO A 23 8.32 13.39 -1.67
CA PRO A 23 7.74 14.66 -2.10
C PRO A 23 6.69 15.14 -1.10
N SER A 24 6.19 16.37 -1.26
CA SER A 24 5.12 16.85 -0.39
C SER A 24 3.90 15.89 -0.37
N PRO A 25 3.15 15.81 0.75
CA PRO A 25 2.12 14.80 0.98
C PRO A 25 1.06 14.67 -0.12
N TYR A 26 0.73 15.76 -0.82
CA TYR A 26 -0.21 15.74 -1.94
C TYR A 26 0.27 14.91 -3.13
N PHE A 27 1.53 15.07 -3.54
CA PHE A 27 2.10 14.29 -4.63
C PHE A 27 2.38 12.85 -4.19
N ALA A 28 2.77 12.65 -2.92
CA ALA A 28 2.90 11.32 -2.34
C ALA A 28 1.56 10.56 -2.37
N ALA A 29 0.44 11.22 -2.05
CA ALA A 29 -0.90 10.62 -2.11
C ALA A 29 -1.22 10.11 -3.53
N LEU A 30 -0.91 10.89 -4.58
CA LEU A 30 -1.10 10.44 -5.96
C LEU A 30 -0.23 9.22 -6.30
N GLY A 31 1.03 9.21 -5.86
CA GLY A 31 1.90 8.04 -5.99
C GLY A 31 1.30 6.80 -5.30
N LEU A 32 0.78 6.97 -4.08
CA LEU A 32 0.11 5.91 -3.33
C LEU A 32 -1.15 5.39 -4.02
N VAL A 33 -1.89 6.23 -4.76
CA VAL A 33 -3.02 5.77 -5.58
C VAL A 33 -2.54 4.79 -6.66
N VAL A 34 -1.45 5.13 -7.35
CA VAL A 34 -0.88 4.27 -8.40
C VAL A 34 -0.30 2.99 -7.81
N VAL A 35 0.37 3.04 -6.66
CA VAL A 35 0.86 1.86 -5.92
C VAL A 35 -0.30 0.92 -5.60
N ALA A 36 -1.39 1.44 -5.01
CA ALA A 36 -2.51 0.60 -4.64
C ALA A 36 -3.27 0.05 -5.86
N GLY A 37 -3.49 0.86 -6.89
CA GLY A 37 -4.17 0.44 -8.12
C GLY A 37 -3.39 -0.65 -8.88
N SER A 38 -2.08 -0.46 -9.07
CA SER A 38 -1.24 -1.46 -9.73
C SER A 38 -1.07 -2.73 -8.88
N GLY A 39 -0.95 -2.59 -7.56
CA GLY A 39 -0.93 -3.71 -6.61
C GLY A 39 -2.22 -4.54 -6.63
N CYS A 40 -3.39 -3.89 -6.69
CA CYS A 40 -4.67 -4.56 -6.91
C CYS A 40 -4.69 -5.38 -8.21
N GLY A 41 -4.20 -4.79 -9.31
CA GLY A 41 -4.12 -5.49 -10.60
C GLY A 41 -3.30 -6.77 -10.53
N VAL A 42 -2.17 -6.72 -9.81
CA VAL A 42 -1.29 -7.89 -9.61
C VAL A 42 -1.94 -8.95 -8.73
N LEU A 43 -2.60 -8.55 -7.64
CA LEU A 43 -3.35 -9.48 -6.78
C LEU A 43 -4.48 -10.18 -7.55
N ILE A 44 -5.24 -9.44 -8.36
CA ILE A 44 -6.32 -10.02 -9.18
C ILE A 44 -5.75 -11.03 -10.17
N ALA A 45 -4.64 -10.71 -10.83
CA ALA A 45 -4.00 -11.59 -11.80
C ALA A 45 -3.41 -12.87 -11.16
N HIS A 46 -3.01 -12.83 -9.89
CA HIS A 46 -2.60 -14.01 -9.12
C HIS A 46 -3.77 -14.70 -8.39
N GLY A 47 -4.99 -14.23 -8.60
CA GLY A 47 -6.19 -14.87 -8.12
C GLY A 47 -6.65 -14.52 -6.71
N GLY A 48 -6.24 -13.36 -6.19
CA GLY A 48 -6.69 -12.80 -4.91
C GLY A 48 -7.65 -11.61 -5.05
N PRO A 49 -8.92 -11.81 -5.50
CA PRO A 49 -9.86 -10.72 -5.69
C PRO A 49 -10.35 -10.13 -4.36
N PHE A 50 -10.48 -10.92 -3.29
CA PHE A 50 -10.90 -10.43 -1.98
C PHE A 50 -9.77 -9.59 -1.36
N LEU A 51 -8.52 -10.07 -1.39
CA LEU A 51 -7.37 -9.27 -0.96
C LEU A 51 -7.23 -7.96 -1.75
N SER A 52 -7.46 -7.99 -3.07
CA SER A 52 -7.47 -6.78 -3.88
C SER A 52 -8.58 -5.81 -3.45
N LEU A 53 -9.79 -6.28 -3.16
CA LEU A 53 -10.88 -5.43 -2.68
C LEU A 53 -10.57 -4.85 -1.29
N VAL A 54 -9.98 -5.64 -0.39
CA VAL A 54 -9.54 -5.16 0.92
C VAL A 54 -8.49 -4.06 0.77
N LEU A 55 -7.50 -4.26 -0.10
CA LEU A 55 -6.47 -3.23 -0.38
C LEU A 55 -7.11 -1.99 -0.99
N PHE A 56 -8.01 -2.13 -1.97
CA PHE A 56 -8.71 -1.00 -2.56
C PHE A 56 -9.55 -0.24 -1.53
N LEU A 57 -10.38 -0.92 -0.74
CA LEU A 57 -11.31 -0.28 0.19
C LEU A 57 -10.62 0.32 1.40
N ILE A 58 -9.72 -0.42 2.06
CA ILE A 58 -9.08 0.05 3.28
C ILE A 58 -7.95 1.04 2.97
N TYR A 59 -7.12 0.75 1.96
CA TYR A 59 -5.99 1.62 1.63
C TYR A 59 -6.44 2.86 0.86
N LEU A 60 -7.06 2.71 -0.32
CA LEU A 60 -7.50 3.87 -1.11
C LEU A 60 -8.73 4.55 -0.50
N GLY A 61 -9.73 3.77 -0.09
CA GLY A 61 -10.99 4.32 0.43
C GLY A 61 -10.91 4.85 1.86
N GLY A 62 -10.11 4.20 2.72
CA GLY A 62 -9.99 4.55 4.13
C GLY A 62 -8.79 5.45 4.41
N MET A 63 -7.60 4.85 4.41
CA MET A 63 -6.38 5.50 4.89
C MET A 63 -5.94 6.67 4.01
N LEU A 64 -6.02 6.53 2.69
CA LEU A 64 -5.61 7.59 1.77
C LEU A 64 -6.54 8.80 1.86
N VAL A 65 -7.84 8.62 2.07
CA VAL A 65 -8.79 9.73 2.24
C VAL A 65 -8.46 10.54 3.50
N VAL A 66 -8.21 9.87 4.64
CA VAL A 66 -7.82 10.54 5.89
C VAL A 66 -6.45 11.21 5.76
N PHE A 67 -5.50 10.56 5.05
CA PHE A 67 -4.20 11.13 4.75
C PHE A 67 -4.31 12.39 3.89
N ALA A 68 -5.10 12.36 2.80
CA ALA A 68 -5.32 13.50 1.93
C ALA A 68 -6.02 14.66 2.67
N TYR A 69 -6.98 14.35 3.56
CA TYR A 69 -7.60 15.36 4.41
C TYR A 69 -6.60 16.01 5.37
N SER A 70 -5.74 15.21 6.00
CA SER A 70 -4.70 15.73 6.92
C SER A 70 -3.63 16.52 6.18
N ALA A 71 -3.23 16.07 4.99
CA ALA A 71 -2.34 16.79 4.09
C ALA A 71 -2.91 18.15 3.72
N ALA A 72 -4.21 18.20 3.36
CA ALA A 72 -4.95 19.44 3.07
C ALA A 72 -4.92 20.45 4.22
N LEU A 73 -4.99 19.97 5.47
CA LEU A 73 -4.88 20.82 6.65
C LEU A 73 -3.45 21.30 6.95
N ALA A 74 -2.45 20.53 6.51
CA ALA A 74 -1.02 20.85 6.67
C ALA A 74 -0.41 21.48 5.40
N ALA A 75 -1.22 22.13 4.56
CA ALA A 75 -0.77 22.73 3.31
C ALA A 75 0.28 23.84 3.54
N GLU A 76 1.51 23.59 3.10
CA GLU A 76 2.53 24.65 3.03
C GLU A 76 2.38 25.48 1.75
N PRO A 77 2.67 26.80 1.76
CA PRO A 77 2.51 27.67 0.59
C PRO A 77 3.41 27.31 -0.61
N HIS A 78 4.54 26.66 -0.37
CA HIS A 78 5.51 26.25 -1.40
C HIS A 78 5.80 24.74 -1.29
N PRO A 79 4.89 23.88 -1.77
CA PRO A 79 5.06 22.45 -1.65
C PRO A 79 6.24 21.95 -2.50
N GLU A 80 7.07 21.08 -1.93
CA GLU A 80 8.09 20.36 -2.70
C GLU A 80 7.40 19.47 -3.74
N THR A 81 7.67 19.76 -5.01
CA THR A 81 7.15 19.00 -6.15
C THR A 81 8.13 17.90 -6.56
N TRP A 82 7.67 16.96 -7.40
CA TRP A 82 8.55 15.95 -7.99
C TRP A 82 9.72 16.53 -8.81
N GLY A 83 9.60 17.77 -9.30
CA GLY A 83 10.66 18.46 -10.04
C GLY A 83 11.63 19.24 -9.16
N SER A 84 11.50 19.19 -7.84
CA SER A 84 12.45 19.84 -6.93
C SER A 84 13.78 19.08 -6.90
N GLU A 85 14.89 19.83 -6.90
CA GLU A 85 16.26 19.29 -6.82
C GLU A 85 16.42 18.18 -5.76
N PRO A 86 16.00 18.33 -4.49
CA PRO A 86 16.19 17.28 -3.48
C PRO A 86 15.43 15.98 -3.82
N VAL A 87 14.18 16.10 -4.27
CA VAL A 87 13.34 14.94 -4.63
C VAL A 87 13.93 14.21 -5.84
N LEU A 88 14.42 14.94 -6.85
CA LEU A 88 15.06 14.36 -8.02
C LEU A 88 16.31 13.54 -7.65
N ILE A 89 17.15 14.05 -6.75
CA ILE A 89 18.32 13.31 -6.24
C ILE A 89 17.86 11.99 -5.60
N TYR A 90 16.83 12.02 -4.75
CA TYR A 90 16.30 10.80 -4.14
C TYR A 90 15.76 9.82 -5.18
N VAL A 91 15.00 10.28 -6.17
CA VAL A 91 14.49 9.43 -7.26
C VAL A 91 15.64 8.73 -7.97
N VAL A 92 16.69 9.45 -8.34
CA VAL A 92 17.86 8.87 -9.02
C VAL A 92 18.54 7.83 -8.14
N VAL A 93 18.78 8.13 -6.87
CA VAL A 93 19.42 7.20 -5.91
C VAL A 93 18.58 5.93 -5.75
N TYR A 94 17.25 6.06 -5.58
CA TYR A 94 16.37 4.90 -5.46
C TYR A 94 16.30 4.08 -6.74
N LEU A 95 16.24 4.71 -7.92
CA LEU A 95 16.28 4.00 -9.20
C LEU A 95 17.60 3.25 -9.39
N LEU A 96 18.74 3.87 -9.07
CA LEU A 96 20.04 3.20 -9.11
C LEU A 96 20.09 2.02 -8.12
N GLY A 97 19.52 2.18 -6.92
CA GLY A 97 19.39 1.11 -5.94
C GLY A 97 18.56 -0.07 -6.45
N VAL A 98 17.40 0.21 -7.06
CA VAL A 98 16.52 -0.81 -7.65
C VAL A 98 17.22 -1.53 -8.80
N VAL A 99 17.87 -0.81 -9.72
CA VAL A 99 18.61 -1.41 -10.83
C VAL A 99 19.80 -2.22 -10.32
N GLY A 100 20.56 -1.70 -9.35
CA GLY A 100 21.66 -2.41 -8.72
C GLY A 100 21.21 -3.71 -8.05
N ALA A 101 20.12 -3.68 -7.29
CA ALA A 101 19.53 -4.86 -6.69
C ALA A 101 19.06 -5.87 -7.75
N ALA A 102 18.40 -5.40 -8.83
CA ALA A 102 17.97 -6.25 -9.92
C ALA A 102 19.14 -6.94 -10.64
N VAL A 103 20.27 -6.26 -10.84
CA VAL A 103 21.48 -6.85 -11.45
C VAL A 103 22.12 -7.89 -10.53
N LEU A 104 22.23 -7.60 -9.23
CA LEU A 104 22.81 -8.52 -8.25
C LEU A 104 21.96 -9.79 -8.08
N VAL A 105 20.64 -9.65 -8.15
CA VAL A 105 19.69 -10.73 -7.90
C VAL A 105 19.29 -11.47 -9.19
N GLY A 106 19.47 -10.87 -10.37
CA GLY A 106 18.88 -11.32 -11.65
C GLY A 106 19.44 -12.61 -12.27
N GLY A 107 20.48 -13.22 -11.70
CA GLY A 107 21.06 -14.46 -12.21
C GLY A 107 20.21 -15.71 -11.92
N GLY A 108 19.11 -15.91 -12.64
CA GLY A 108 18.35 -17.18 -12.64
C GLY A 108 16.84 -17.09 -12.36
N TRP A 109 16.25 -15.90 -12.33
CA TRP A 109 14.84 -15.71 -11.93
C TRP A 109 13.82 -15.94 -13.05
N TYR A 110 14.26 -16.03 -14.31
CA TYR A 110 13.37 -16.16 -15.47
C TYR A 110 12.71 -17.55 -15.62
N GLU A 111 13.05 -18.53 -14.78
CA GLU A 111 12.56 -19.90 -14.95
C GLU A 111 11.26 -20.21 -14.20
N ALA A 112 10.90 -19.45 -13.15
CA ALA A 112 9.70 -19.71 -12.35
C ALA A 112 8.48 -18.89 -12.82
N SER A 113 7.87 -19.41 -13.87
CA SER A 113 6.43 -19.47 -14.13
C SER A 113 5.54 -18.31 -13.62
N TRP A 114 5.20 -17.41 -14.54
CA TRP A 114 4.06 -16.49 -14.47
C TRP A 114 2.73 -17.25 -14.59
N VAL A 115 2.63 -18.41 -13.92
CA VAL A 115 1.43 -19.24 -13.90
C VAL A 115 0.51 -18.64 -12.85
N PRO A 116 -0.66 -18.12 -13.24
CA PRO A 116 -1.68 -17.71 -12.29
C PRO A 116 -2.01 -18.88 -11.37
N ALA A 117 -2.20 -18.64 -10.07
CA ALA A 117 -2.58 -19.70 -9.13
C ALA A 117 -3.88 -20.44 -9.55
N ASP A 118 -4.72 -19.77 -10.36
CA ASP A 118 -5.96 -20.29 -10.93
C ASP A 118 -5.76 -21.40 -11.98
N GLU A 119 -4.66 -21.37 -12.75
CA GLU A 119 -4.39 -22.36 -13.81
C GLU A 119 -4.01 -23.73 -13.24
N LEU A 120 -3.58 -23.80 -11.97
CA LEU A 120 -3.28 -25.04 -11.27
C LEU A 120 -4.50 -25.67 -10.58
N SER A 121 -5.62 -24.94 -10.51
CA SER A 121 -6.82 -25.33 -9.74
C SER A 121 -8.08 -25.39 -10.62
N GLU A 122 -7.97 -25.91 -11.84
CA GLU A 122 -9.09 -26.04 -12.80
C GLU A 122 -10.33 -26.78 -12.23
N PHE A 123 -10.16 -27.54 -11.13
CA PHE A 123 -11.23 -28.31 -10.49
C PHE A 123 -11.74 -27.74 -9.14
N SER A 124 -11.24 -26.60 -8.67
CA SER A 124 -11.76 -26.00 -7.43
C SER A 124 -12.89 -25.01 -7.71
N MET A 125 -14.10 -25.30 -7.20
CA MET A 125 -15.22 -24.34 -7.26
C MET A 125 -14.98 -23.08 -6.40
N PHE A 126 -14.06 -23.15 -5.43
CA PHE A 126 -13.71 -22.04 -4.55
C PHE A 126 -12.26 -21.60 -4.75
N ARG A 127 -12.07 -20.29 -4.94
CA ARG A 127 -10.74 -19.68 -4.94
C ARG A 127 -10.18 -19.67 -3.52
N GLY A 128 -8.88 -19.95 -3.39
CA GLY A 128 -8.21 -20.06 -2.08
C GLY A 128 -8.40 -18.83 -1.18
N ASP A 129 -8.46 -17.64 -1.77
CA ASP A 129 -8.71 -16.36 -1.08
C ASP A 129 -10.05 -16.37 -0.31
N MET A 130 -11.14 -16.81 -0.94
CA MET A 130 -12.47 -16.88 -0.31
C MET A 130 -12.54 -17.97 0.76
N GLY A 131 -11.87 -19.11 0.54
CA GLY A 131 -11.75 -20.17 1.54
C GLY A 131 -10.99 -19.70 2.78
N GLY A 132 -9.90 -18.93 2.60
CA GLY A 132 -9.13 -18.32 3.68
C GLY A 132 -9.99 -17.42 4.58
N VAL A 133 -10.89 -16.62 3.99
CA VAL A 133 -11.81 -15.77 4.76
C VAL A 133 -12.74 -16.59 5.65
N ALA A 134 -13.28 -17.71 5.16
CA ALA A 134 -14.12 -18.60 5.96
C ALA A 134 -13.33 -19.22 7.14
N PHE A 135 -12.05 -19.52 6.95
CA PHE A 135 -11.18 -20.00 8.03
C PHE A 135 -10.89 -18.94 9.09
N MET A 136 -10.81 -17.66 8.73
CA MET A 136 -10.65 -16.57 9.71
C MET A 136 -11.82 -16.51 10.69
N TYR A 137 -13.05 -16.73 10.23
CA TYR A 137 -14.24 -16.69 11.09
C TYR A 137 -14.51 -17.99 11.86
N SER A 138 -13.95 -19.12 11.42
CA SER A 138 -14.13 -20.41 12.10
C SER A 138 -13.01 -20.67 13.12
N LEU A 139 -11.79 -20.90 12.66
CA LEU A 139 -10.64 -21.21 13.51
C LEU A 139 -9.87 -19.95 13.95
N GLY A 140 -9.97 -18.86 13.19
CA GLY A 140 -9.25 -17.61 13.44
C GLY A 140 -9.88 -16.68 14.49
N GLY A 141 -10.96 -17.08 15.16
CA GLY A 141 -11.71 -16.22 16.08
C GLY A 141 -10.87 -15.56 17.17
N GLY A 142 -9.89 -16.27 17.74
CA GLY A 142 -8.97 -15.70 18.73
C GLY A 142 -8.15 -14.52 18.18
N MET A 143 -7.67 -14.62 16.94
CA MET A 143 -6.95 -13.53 16.27
C MET A 143 -7.86 -12.33 16.01
N LEU A 144 -9.13 -12.57 15.64
CA LEU A 144 -10.12 -11.51 15.44
C LEU A 144 -10.41 -10.74 16.74
N VAL A 145 -10.55 -11.44 17.87
CA VAL A 145 -10.77 -10.81 19.18
C VAL A 145 -9.57 -9.92 19.57
N ILE A 146 -8.35 -10.43 19.39
CA ILE A 146 -7.12 -9.64 19.65
C ILE A 146 -7.07 -8.43 18.73
N GLY A 147 -7.35 -8.59 17.43
CA GLY A 147 -7.37 -7.50 16.46
C GLY A 147 -8.39 -6.42 16.82
N ALA A 148 -9.62 -6.80 17.15
CA ALA A 148 -10.65 -5.87 17.59
C ALA A 148 -10.26 -5.14 18.89
N TRP A 149 -9.64 -5.86 19.83
CA TRP A 149 -9.15 -5.26 21.07
C TRP A 149 -8.06 -4.22 20.82
N VAL A 150 -7.07 -4.52 19.96
CA VAL A 150 -6.03 -3.57 19.58
C VAL A 150 -6.63 -2.34 18.91
N LEU A 151 -7.58 -2.50 17.98
CA LEU A 151 -8.26 -1.38 17.33
C LEU A 151 -9.03 -0.51 18.34
N LEU A 152 -9.73 -1.12 19.29
CA LEU A 152 -10.43 -0.39 20.37
C LEU A 152 -9.44 0.41 21.23
N LEU A 153 -8.31 -0.19 21.61
CA LEU A 153 -7.25 0.51 22.33
C LEU A 153 -6.67 1.66 21.52
N THR A 154 -6.41 1.46 20.22
CA THR A 154 -5.93 2.56 19.35
C THR A 154 -6.92 3.71 19.28
N LEU A 155 -8.23 3.42 19.25
CA LEU A 155 -9.26 4.46 19.29
C LEU A 155 -9.19 5.28 20.58
N PHE A 156 -9.06 4.63 21.74
CA PHE A 156 -8.89 5.35 23.01
C PHE A 156 -7.61 6.18 23.03
N VAL A 157 -6.50 5.65 22.52
CA VAL A 157 -5.23 6.40 22.40
C VAL A 157 -5.43 7.65 21.53
N VAL A 158 -6.02 7.51 20.35
CA VAL A 158 -6.27 8.65 19.44
C VAL A 158 -7.24 9.66 20.07
N LEU A 159 -8.28 9.22 20.78
CA LEU A 159 -9.22 10.11 21.49
C LEU A 159 -8.53 10.89 22.61
N GLU A 160 -7.66 10.27 23.40
CA GLU A 160 -6.92 10.98 24.46
C GLU A 160 -5.86 11.94 23.88
N LEU A 161 -5.16 11.54 22.82
CA LEU A 161 -4.21 12.42 22.13
C LEU A 161 -4.90 13.66 21.55
N THR A 162 -6.06 13.50 20.91
CA THR A 162 -6.82 14.61 20.32
C THR A 162 -7.58 15.45 21.35
N ARG A 163 -7.97 14.88 22.51
CA ARG A 163 -8.54 15.62 23.66
C ARG A 163 -7.57 16.65 24.26
N GLY A 164 -6.26 16.47 24.05
CA GLY A 164 -5.20 17.37 24.52
C GLY A 164 -5.36 18.84 24.10
N LEU A 165 -6.07 19.13 23.00
CA LEU A 165 -6.41 20.51 22.60
C LEU A 165 -7.28 21.27 23.63
N SER A 166 -8.03 20.56 24.47
CA SER A 166 -8.95 21.15 25.44
C SER A 166 -8.38 21.30 26.86
N ARG A 167 -7.37 20.51 27.25
CA ARG A 167 -6.83 20.45 28.64
C ARG A 167 -5.30 20.25 28.76
N GLY A 168 -4.54 20.23 27.68
CA GLY A 168 -3.08 20.00 27.68
C GLY A 168 -2.22 21.27 27.61
N THR A 169 -0.97 21.16 28.05
CA THR A 169 0.07 22.22 28.01
C THR A 169 0.59 22.52 26.60
N LEU A 170 0.17 21.78 25.59
CA LEU A 170 0.49 22.00 24.17
C LEU A 170 -0.49 22.97 23.51
N ARG A 171 -0.75 24.12 24.15
CA ARG A 171 -1.26 25.28 23.42
C ARG A 171 -0.09 25.85 22.60
N VAL A 172 -0.09 25.57 21.31
CA VAL A 172 0.64 26.41 20.36
C VAL A 172 -0.16 27.71 20.24
N VAL A 173 0.50 28.81 20.59
CA VAL A 173 0.09 30.18 20.23
C VAL A 173 0.04 30.30 18.72
#